data_AF-A0A536B487-F1
#
_entry.id   AF-A0A536B487-F1
#
_cell.length_a   1.000
_cell.length_b   1.000
_cell.length_c   1.000
_cell.angle_alpha   90.00
_cell.angle_beta   90.00
_cell.angle_gamma   90.00
#
_symmetry.space_group_name_H-M   'P 1'
#
loop_
_entity.id
_entity.type
_entity.pdbx_description
1 polymer ?
#
loop_
_entity_poly.entity_id
_entity_poly.type
_entity_poly.pdbx_seq_one_letter_code
_entity_poly.pdbx_strand_id
1 'polypeptide(L)'
;MAALSARAFAMLAATLAAYFLAGHAGRRGGRLVALINRRILNPVILRIAGPLALSVVHHVGRRTGRPYHTPVFAEQTSDGVIVGLIYGADTDWCRNVLAARGAVLAYRGHELRLVNPRVIDAGTARAMLPLGIWLIHRMLGTSGFLTLRNPRDDLAAATPHRTAPTSRAHRASTRLRVHRPKSHKPVTSPRGR
;
A
#
# COMPACT_ATOMS: atom_id res chain seq x y z
N MET A 1 4.71 -3.11 -34.04
CA MET A 1 5.01 -1.94 -33.18
C MET A 1 5.96 -2.32 -32.02
N ALA A 2 7.20 -2.71 -32.31
CA ALA A 2 8.12 -3.32 -31.33
C ALA A 2 9.30 -2.43 -30.89
N ALA A 3 9.24 -1.11 -31.14
CA ALA A 3 10.38 -0.20 -30.89
C ALA A 3 10.28 0.65 -29.60
N LEU A 4 9.16 0.57 -28.85
CA LEU A 4 9.02 1.29 -27.58
C LEU A 4 9.73 0.62 -26.39
N SER A 5 10.17 -0.63 -26.51
CA SER A 5 10.72 -1.42 -25.38
C SER A 5 12.14 -1.02 -24.98
N ALA A 6 13.04 -0.77 -25.94
CA ALA A 6 14.46 -0.56 -25.64
C ALA A 6 14.78 0.84 -25.09
N ARG A 7 14.10 1.88 -25.60
CA ARG A 7 14.34 3.28 -25.18
C ARG A 7 13.77 3.57 -23.79
N ALA A 8 12.62 2.98 -23.45
CA ALA A 8 12.05 3.06 -22.10
C ALA A 8 12.93 2.36 -21.06
N PHE A 9 13.51 1.20 -21.42
CA PHE A 9 14.41 0.42 -20.58
C PHE A 9 15.74 1.16 -20.31
N ALA A 10 16.32 1.78 -21.34
CA ALA A 10 17.53 2.58 -21.22
C ALA A 10 17.32 3.83 -20.35
N MET A 11 16.16 4.50 -20.45
CA MET A 11 15.84 5.67 -19.62
C MET A 11 15.57 5.30 -18.16
N LEU A 12 14.91 4.17 -17.89
CA LEU A 12 14.72 3.68 -16.53
C LEU A 12 16.06 3.29 -15.90
N ALA A 13 16.90 2.53 -16.62
CA ALA A 13 18.22 2.13 -16.16
C ALA A 13 19.16 3.31 -15.89
N ALA A 14 19.22 4.31 -16.79
CA ALA A 14 20.03 5.52 -16.61
C ALA A 14 19.57 6.34 -15.39
N THR A 15 18.28 6.31 -15.10
CA THR A 15 17.70 6.99 -13.93
C THR A 15 18.00 6.23 -12.65
N LEU A 16 17.82 4.90 -12.62
CA LEU A 16 18.22 4.05 -11.48
C LEU A 16 19.71 4.20 -11.17
N ALA A 17 20.57 4.30 -12.20
CA ALA A 17 22.00 4.55 -12.06
C ALA A 17 22.30 5.93 -11.44
N ALA A 18 21.56 6.98 -11.80
CA ALA A 18 21.69 8.30 -11.18
C ALA A 18 21.31 8.29 -9.69
N TYR A 19 20.31 7.49 -9.29
CA TYR A 19 19.97 7.28 -7.88
C TYR A 19 21.03 6.46 -7.13
N PHE A 20 21.63 5.46 -7.77
CA PHE A 20 22.72 4.66 -7.20
C PHE A 20 23.97 5.51 -6.94
N LEU A 21 24.32 6.43 -7.85
CA LEU A 21 25.40 7.40 -7.65
C LEU A 21 25.06 8.45 -6.57
N ALA A 22 23.81 8.92 -6.52
CA ALA A 22 23.39 9.92 -5.54
C ALA A 22 23.25 9.37 -4.10
N GLY A 23 22.90 8.09 -3.95
CA GLY A 23 22.80 7.40 -2.65
C GLY A 23 24.13 7.28 -1.89
N HIS A 24 25.27 7.45 -2.58
CA HIS A 24 26.59 7.55 -1.96
C HIS A 24 27.00 9.00 -1.61
N ALA A 25 26.22 10.01 -1.99
CA ALA A 25 26.62 11.43 -1.92
C ALA A 25 25.96 12.25 -0.79
N GLY A 26 25.13 11.65 0.07
CA GLY A 26 24.46 12.35 1.19
C GLY A 26 23.50 13.47 0.72
N ARG A 27 23.26 14.51 1.56
CA ARG A 27 22.29 15.61 1.30
C ARG A 27 22.45 16.31 -0.06
N ARG A 28 23.63 16.24 -0.69
CA ARG A 28 23.92 16.80 -2.03
C ARG A 28 23.34 15.94 -3.17
N GLY A 29 23.26 14.61 -2.99
CA GLY A 29 22.67 13.69 -3.96
C GLY A 29 21.17 13.85 -4.15
N GLY A 30 20.43 14.21 -3.09
CA GLY A 30 18.98 14.44 -3.13
C GLY A 30 18.56 15.59 -4.06
N ARG A 31 19.38 16.64 -4.20
CA ARG A 31 19.12 17.76 -5.12
C ARG A 31 19.29 17.37 -6.58
N LEU A 32 20.31 16.56 -6.89
CA LEU A 32 20.57 16.06 -8.24
C LEU A 32 19.47 15.09 -8.69
N VAL A 33 19.06 14.22 -7.78
CA VAL A 33 17.89 13.33 -7.93
C VAL A 33 16.62 14.12 -8.22
N ALA A 34 16.34 15.18 -7.44
CA ALA A 34 15.16 16.01 -7.66
C ALA A 34 15.18 16.74 -9.03
N LEU A 35 16.35 17.18 -9.48
CA LEU A 35 16.55 17.83 -10.78
C LEU A 35 16.34 16.87 -11.96
N ILE A 36 16.91 15.67 -11.89
CA ILE A 36 16.76 14.64 -12.93
C ILE A 36 15.32 14.10 -12.96
N ASN A 37 14.71 13.90 -11.78
CA ASN A 37 13.31 13.52 -11.64
C ASN A 37 12.38 14.55 -12.32
N ARG A 38 12.58 15.84 -12.05
CA ARG A 38 11.77 16.91 -12.65
C ARG A 38 11.93 17.04 -14.17
N ARG A 39 13.11 16.75 -14.70
CA ARG A 39 13.47 17.06 -16.10
C ARG A 39 13.32 15.89 -17.08
N ILE A 40 13.45 14.65 -16.60
CA ILE A 40 13.38 13.44 -17.44
C ILE A 40 12.17 12.58 -17.08
N LEU A 41 11.98 12.30 -15.78
CA LEU A 41 10.89 11.44 -15.33
C LEU A 41 9.55 12.15 -15.38
N ASN A 42 9.42 13.38 -14.87
CA ASN A 42 8.13 14.09 -14.84
C ASN A 42 7.43 14.12 -16.21
N PRO A 43 8.09 14.44 -17.34
CA PRO A 43 7.45 14.42 -18.65
C PRO A 43 7.08 13.02 -19.17
N VAL A 44 7.89 11.99 -18.88
CA VAL A 44 7.67 10.61 -19.34
C VAL A 44 6.62 9.90 -18.47
N ILE A 45 6.74 10.07 -17.16
CA ILE A 45 5.76 9.68 -16.15
C ILE A 45 4.46 10.41 -16.42
N LEU A 46 4.36 11.74 -16.56
CA LEU A 46 3.10 12.43 -16.88
C LEU A 46 2.43 11.96 -18.19
N ARG A 47 3.18 11.35 -19.10
CA ARG A 47 2.65 10.78 -20.36
C ARG A 47 2.16 9.33 -20.19
N ILE A 48 2.46 8.68 -19.06
CA ILE A 48 2.12 7.29 -18.70
C ILE A 48 1.31 7.23 -17.37
N ALA A 49 1.33 8.27 -16.54
CA ALA A 49 0.97 8.26 -15.13
C ALA A 49 -0.35 8.96 -14.86
N GLY A 50 -1.39 8.14 -14.76
CA GLY A 50 -2.34 8.29 -13.67
C GLY A 50 -1.91 7.44 -12.46
N PRO A 51 -1.70 6.12 -12.63
CA PRO A 51 -1.68 5.26 -11.46
C PRO A 51 -0.30 4.92 -10.90
N LEU A 52 0.76 4.67 -11.71
CA LEU A 52 2.02 4.16 -11.16
C LEU A 52 2.92 5.17 -10.44
N ALA A 53 3.14 4.99 -9.14
CA ALA A 53 3.95 5.92 -8.33
C ALA A 53 5.43 5.50 -8.26
N LEU A 54 6.30 6.33 -8.83
CA LEU A 54 7.74 6.22 -8.60
C LEU A 54 8.03 6.48 -7.11
N SER A 55 8.64 5.49 -6.48
CA SER A 55 8.88 5.45 -5.03
C SER A 55 10.32 5.00 -4.77
N VAL A 56 10.81 5.20 -3.54
CA VAL A 56 12.16 4.76 -3.14
C VAL A 56 12.06 3.82 -1.94
N VAL A 57 12.54 2.59 -2.10
CA VAL A 57 12.67 1.61 -1.01
C VAL A 57 14.00 1.85 -0.30
N HIS A 58 13.93 2.10 1.01
CA HIS A 58 15.08 2.12 1.90
C HIS A 58 15.23 0.73 2.53
N HIS A 59 16.39 0.11 2.33
CA HIS A 59 16.68 -1.24 2.83
C HIS A 59 18.13 -1.33 3.32
N VAL A 60 18.43 -2.40 4.06
CA VAL A 60 19.77 -2.66 4.60
C VAL A 60 20.33 -3.92 3.94
N GLY A 61 21.57 -3.85 3.47
CA GLY A 61 22.26 -4.98 2.87
C GLY A 61 22.37 -6.15 3.83
N ARG A 62 21.74 -7.29 3.52
CA ARG A 62 21.76 -8.47 4.40
C ARG A 62 23.15 -9.04 4.68
N ARG A 63 24.13 -8.76 3.80
CA ARG A 63 25.53 -9.18 3.94
C ARG A 63 26.45 -8.08 4.46
N THR A 64 26.15 -6.82 4.14
CA THR A 64 27.06 -5.69 4.39
C THR A 64 26.61 -4.80 5.54
N GLY A 65 25.36 -4.91 5.99
CA GLY A 65 24.76 -4.02 6.98
C GLY A 65 24.59 -2.57 6.51
N ARG A 66 24.94 -2.25 5.26
CA ARG A 66 24.92 -0.87 4.74
C ARG A 66 23.50 -0.45 4.33
N PRO A 67 23.13 0.82 4.53
CA PRO A 67 21.86 1.35 4.01
C PRO A 67 21.93 1.52 2.49
N TYR A 68 20.83 1.20 1.82
CA TYR A 68 20.65 1.31 0.37
C TYR A 68 19.28 1.89 0.04
N HIS A 69 19.21 2.56 -1.10
CA HIS A 69 18.01 3.23 -1.60
C HIS A 69 17.78 2.75 -3.03
N THR A 70 16.63 2.15 -3.29
CA THR A 70 16.31 1.57 -4.59
C THR A 70 15.00 2.16 -5.12
N PRO A 71 15.02 2.84 -6.28
CA PRO A 71 13.81 3.33 -6.89
C PRO A 71 12.99 2.15 -7.44
N VAL A 72 11.68 2.19 -7.20
CA VAL A 72 10.72 1.17 -7.64
C VAL A 72 9.42 1.83 -8.08
N PHE A 73 8.61 1.11 -8.83
CA PHE A 73 7.20 1.46 -9.03
C PHE A 73 6.37 0.70 -7.99
N ALA A 74 5.65 1.44 -7.16
CA ALA A 74 4.85 0.90 -6.07
C ALA A 74 3.43 1.44 -6.14
N GLU A 75 2.47 0.60 -5.76
CA GLU A 75 1.07 0.96 -5.57
C GLU A 75 0.61 0.71 -4.15
N GLN A 76 -0.31 1.54 -3.66
CA GLN A 76 -1.00 1.23 -2.41
C GLN A 76 -2.04 0.14 -2.63
N THR A 77 -2.09 -0.79 -1.68
CA THR A 77 -3.18 -1.77 -1.52
C THR A 77 -4.03 -1.37 -0.30
N SER A 78 -5.10 -2.11 -0.03
CA SER A 78 -5.94 -1.89 1.14
C SER A 78 -5.21 -2.07 2.47
N ASP A 79 -4.14 -2.87 2.50
CA ASP A 79 -3.42 -3.30 3.70
C ASP A 79 -1.92 -2.94 3.69
N GLY A 80 -1.47 -2.18 2.69
CA GLY A 80 -0.07 -1.82 2.52
C GLY A 80 0.28 -1.38 1.12
N VAL A 81 1.28 -2.04 0.53
CA VAL A 81 1.78 -1.72 -0.81
C VAL A 81 2.13 -2.97 -1.61
N ILE A 82 2.08 -2.84 -2.92
CA ILE A 82 2.55 -3.83 -3.89
C ILE A 82 3.57 -3.19 -4.85
N VAL A 83 4.65 -3.92 -5.12
CA VAL A 83 5.76 -3.49 -5.97
C VAL A 83 5.99 -4.53 -7.05
N GLY A 84 5.98 -4.12 -8.32
CA GLY A 84 6.31 -5.02 -9.43
C GLY A 84 7.80 -5.35 -9.48
N LEU A 85 8.15 -6.64 -9.53
CA LEU A 85 9.53 -7.11 -9.61
C LEU A 85 9.98 -7.24 -11.06
N ILE A 86 10.18 -6.11 -11.74
CA ILE A 86 10.58 -6.06 -13.16
C ILE A 86 11.86 -6.86 -13.43
N TYR A 87 12.80 -6.87 -12.48
CA TYR A 87 14.07 -7.60 -12.55
C TYR A 87 14.07 -8.90 -11.72
N GLY A 88 12.90 -9.34 -11.24
CA GLY A 88 12.75 -10.55 -10.45
C GLY A 88 13.04 -10.41 -8.95
N ALA A 89 12.68 -11.46 -8.21
CA ALA A 89 12.83 -11.53 -6.75
C ALA A 89 14.27 -11.74 -6.29
N ASP A 90 15.16 -12.17 -7.19
CA ASP A 90 16.57 -12.43 -6.90
C ASP A 90 17.42 -11.15 -6.81
N THR A 91 16.84 -10.00 -7.12
CA THR A 91 17.47 -8.69 -6.91
C THR A 91 17.90 -8.52 -5.46
N ASP A 92 19.05 -7.86 -5.25
CA ASP A 92 19.57 -7.71 -3.89
C ASP A 92 18.66 -6.89 -3.00
N TRP A 93 18.02 -5.84 -3.51
CA TRP A 93 17.08 -5.05 -2.73
C TRP A 93 15.90 -5.90 -2.25
N CYS A 94 15.33 -6.76 -3.10
CA CYS A 94 14.20 -7.61 -2.72
C CYS A 94 14.63 -8.63 -1.65
N ARG A 95 15.77 -9.31 -1.86
CA ARG A 95 16.34 -10.24 -0.88
C ARG A 95 16.70 -9.57 0.45
N ASN A 96 17.16 -8.33 0.41
CA ASN A 96 17.45 -7.55 1.61
C ASN A 96 16.18 -7.21 2.39
N VAL A 97 15.14 -6.74 1.71
CA VAL A 97 13.84 -6.44 2.31
C VAL A 97 13.23 -7.70 2.94
N LEU A 98 13.26 -8.82 2.23
CA LEU A 98 12.79 -10.12 2.74
C LEU A 98 13.56 -10.53 3.99
N ALA A 99 14.90 -10.45 3.97
CA ALA A 99 15.74 -10.78 5.12
C ALA A 99 15.49 -9.87 6.33
N ALA A 100 15.26 -8.57 6.10
CA ALA A 100 14.93 -7.59 7.14
C ALA A 100 13.47 -7.68 7.63
N ARG A 101 12.63 -8.49 6.97
CA ARG A 101 11.19 -8.62 7.24
C ARG A 101 10.41 -7.31 7.16
N GLY A 102 10.92 -6.34 6.41
CA GLY A 102 10.31 -5.02 6.25
C GLY A 102 11.22 -4.02 5.57
N ALA A 103 10.68 -2.83 5.31
CA ALA A 103 11.38 -1.72 4.69
C ALA A 103 10.71 -0.40 5.03
N VAL A 104 11.36 0.71 4.70
CA VAL A 104 10.71 2.03 4.61
C VAL A 104 10.56 2.38 3.14
N LEU A 105 9.38 2.82 2.73
CA LEU A 105 9.09 3.26 1.37
C LEU A 105 8.79 4.76 1.38
N ALA A 106 9.59 5.55 0.68
CA ALA A 106 9.24 6.92 0.34
C ALA A 106 8.23 6.89 -0.83
N TYR A 107 6.97 7.13 -0.53
CA TYR A 107 5.82 7.03 -1.44
C TYR A 107 5.06 8.35 -1.48
N ARG A 108 4.95 8.98 -2.66
CA ARG A 108 4.23 10.26 -2.86
C ARG A 108 4.54 11.34 -1.82
N GLY A 109 5.80 11.46 -1.41
CA GLY A 109 6.25 12.44 -0.42
C GLY A 109 6.09 12.03 1.05
N HIS A 110 5.59 10.82 1.32
CA HIS A 110 5.43 10.27 2.67
C HIS A 110 6.35 9.06 2.88
N GLU A 111 6.84 8.87 4.11
CA GLU A 111 7.56 7.66 4.49
C GLU A 111 6.58 6.63 5.08
N LEU A 112 6.47 5.48 4.42
CA LEU A 112 5.66 4.36 4.86
C LEU A 112 6.58 3.30 5.45
N ARG A 113 6.48 3.05 6.76
CA ARG A 113 7.15 1.91 7.38
C ARG A 113 6.31 0.67 7.15
N LEU A 114 6.89 -0.34 6.53
CA LEU A 114 6.20 -1.52 6.03
C LEU A 114 6.85 -2.80 6.58
N VAL A 115 6.04 -3.84 6.76
CA VAL A 115 6.42 -5.12 7.38
C VAL A 115 5.89 -6.30 6.58
N ASN A 116 6.25 -7.52 7.00
CA ASN A 116 5.74 -8.78 6.44
C ASN A 116 5.86 -8.84 4.90
N PRO A 117 7.06 -8.65 4.34
CA PRO A 117 7.29 -8.70 2.90
C PRO A 117 7.06 -10.11 2.36
N ARG A 118 6.30 -10.23 1.26
CA ARG A 118 6.01 -11.50 0.60
C ARG A 118 6.11 -11.36 -0.90
N VAL A 119 6.78 -12.31 -1.54
CA VAL A 119 6.75 -12.43 -2.99
C VAL A 119 5.50 -13.20 -3.37
N ILE A 120 4.71 -12.63 -4.28
CA ILE A 120 3.49 -13.23 -4.80
C ILE A 120 3.56 -13.33 -6.32
N ASP A 121 2.78 -14.26 -6.86
CA ASP A 121 2.65 -14.47 -8.30
C ASP A 121 1.72 -13.44 -8.96
N ALA A 122 1.77 -13.42 -10.28
CA ALA A 122 0.92 -12.62 -11.16
C ALA A 122 -0.60 -12.77 -10.89
N GLY A 123 -1.10 -13.99 -10.66
CA GLY A 123 -2.51 -14.24 -10.41
C GLY A 123 -2.98 -13.61 -9.11
N THR A 124 -2.21 -13.78 -8.03
CA THR A 124 -2.49 -13.13 -6.74
C THR A 124 -2.43 -11.61 -6.86
N ALA A 125 -1.42 -11.07 -7.55
CA ALA A 125 -1.25 -9.63 -7.74
C ALA A 125 -2.39 -9.00 -8.56
N ARG A 126 -2.94 -9.73 -9.55
CA ARG A 126 -4.07 -9.26 -10.36
C ARG A 126 -5.28 -8.88 -9.53
N ALA A 127 -5.56 -9.62 -8.46
CA ALA A 127 -6.71 -9.36 -7.58
C ALA A 127 -6.53 -8.09 -6.73
N MET A 128 -5.29 -7.65 -6.53
CA MET A 128 -4.94 -6.47 -5.71
C MET A 128 -4.84 -5.18 -6.52
N LEU A 129 -4.76 -5.29 -7.86
CA LEU A 129 -4.47 -4.17 -8.74
C LEU A 129 -5.68 -3.77 -9.61
N PRO A 130 -5.94 -2.47 -9.79
CA PRO A 130 -6.82 -1.97 -10.83
C PRO A 130 -6.39 -2.47 -12.22
N LEU A 131 -7.37 -2.71 -13.10
CA LEU A 131 -7.13 -3.30 -14.43
C LEU A 131 -6.07 -2.53 -15.24
N GLY A 132 -6.10 -1.20 -15.23
CA GLY A 132 -5.13 -0.39 -15.95
C GLY A 132 -3.68 -0.60 -15.46
N ILE A 133 -3.48 -0.65 -14.14
CA ILE A 133 -2.16 -0.90 -13.54
C ILE A 133 -1.66 -2.30 -13.88
N TRP A 134 -2.56 -3.27 -13.78
CA TRP A 134 -2.26 -4.64 -14.14
C TRP A 134 -1.76 -4.77 -15.59
N LEU A 135 -2.43 -4.11 -16.54
CA LEU A 135 -2.01 -4.12 -17.94
C LEU A 135 -0.60 -3.53 -18.11
N ILE A 136 -0.25 -2.48 -17.39
CA ILE A 136 1.09 -1.89 -17.44
C ILE A 136 2.14 -2.90 -16.98
N HIS A 137 1.92 -3.61 -15.86
CA HIS A 137 2.83 -4.66 -15.43
C HIS A 137 2.95 -5.81 -16.43
N ARG A 138 1.85 -6.16 -17.11
CA ARG A 138 1.86 -7.18 -18.17
C ARG A 138 2.70 -6.75 -19.36
N MET A 139 2.61 -5.48 -19.77
CA MET A 139 3.43 -4.90 -20.84
C MET A 139 4.91 -4.83 -20.45
N LEU A 140 5.22 -4.60 -19.17
CA LEU A 140 6.59 -4.59 -18.65
C LEU A 140 7.16 -6.00 -18.42
N GLY A 141 6.41 -7.06 -18.71
CA GLY A 141 6.86 -8.45 -18.53
C GLY A 141 7.04 -8.85 -17.06
N THR A 142 6.40 -8.15 -16.12
CA THR A 142 6.53 -8.44 -14.69
C THR A 142 5.73 -9.69 -14.33
N SER A 143 6.42 -10.75 -13.88
CA SER A 143 5.81 -12.02 -13.49
C SER A 143 5.72 -12.22 -11.96
N GLY A 144 6.51 -11.48 -11.19
CA GLY A 144 6.53 -11.52 -9.73
C GLY A 144 6.29 -10.16 -9.11
N PHE A 145 5.71 -10.15 -7.92
CA PHE A 145 5.38 -8.94 -7.17
C PHE A 145 5.83 -9.09 -5.72
N LEU A 146 6.22 -8.00 -5.09
CA LEU A 146 6.49 -7.93 -3.67
C LEU A 146 5.38 -7.15 -2.99
N THR A 147 4.69 -7.77 -2.03
CA THR A 147 3.73 -7.09 -1.17
C THR A 147 4.37 -6.81 0.19
N LEU A 148 4.10 -5.64 0.77
CA LEU A 148 4.41 -5.36 2.16
C LEU A 148 3.19 -4.75 2.84
N ARG A 149 3.03 -4.98 4.14
CA ARG A 149 1.89 -4.52 4.93
C ARG A 149 2.21 -3.30 5.77
N ASN A 150 1.19 -2.49 6.05
CA ASN A 150 1.29 -1.51 7.12
C ASN A 150 1.29 -2.25 8.48
N PRO A 151 2.14 -1.82 9.45
CA PRO A 151 2.19 -2.45 10.77
C PRO A 151 0.85 -2.49 11.50
N ARG A 152 0.01 -1.45 11.35
CA ARG A 152 -1.32 -1.39 11.97
C ARG A 152 -2.23 -2.50 11.44
N ASP A 153 -2.22 -2.72 10.13
CA ASP A 153 -3.07 -3.70 9.46
C ASP A 153 -2.57 -5.14 9.70
N ASP A 154 -1.25 -5.31 9.83
CA ASP A 154 -0.62 -6.60 10.17
C ASP A 154 -0.99 -7.05 11.61
N LEU A 155 -0.99 -6.11 12.56
CA LEU A 155 -1.43 -6.36 13.95
C LEU A 155 -2.92 -6.69 14.05
N ALA A 156 -3.77 -6.00 13.28
CA ALA A 156 -5.19 -6.29 13.20
C ALA A 156 -5.45 -7.70 12.64
N ALA A 157 -4.67 -8.12 11.65
CA ALA A 157 -4.76 -9.47 11.09
C ALA A 157 -4.20 -10.57 12.04
N ALA A 158 -3.22 -10.23 12.88
CA ALA A 158 -2.63 -11.15 13.85
C ALA A 158 -3.50 -11.35 15.10
N THR A 159 -4.49 -10.50 15.34
CA THR A 159 -5.46 -10.69 16.42
C THR A 159 -6.50 -11.72 15.96
N PRO A 160 -6.49 -12.97 16.45
CA PRO A 160 -7.50 -13.94 16.05
C PRO A 160 -8.86 -13.36 16.42
N HIS A 161 -9.78 -13.35 15.45
CA HIS A 161 -11.19 -13.09 15.67
C HIS A 161 -11.62 -14.04 16.79
N ARG A 162 -11.76 -13.52 18.02
CA ARG A 162 -12.43 -14.24 19.09
C ARG A 162 -13.85 -14.46 18.56
N THR A 163 -14.13 -15.67 18.09
CA THR A 163 -15.46 -16.11 17.73
C THR A 163 -16.33 -15.81 18.93
N ALA A 164 -17.22 -14.81 18.77
CA ALA A 164 -18.24 -14.54 19.76
C ALA A 164 -19.01 -15.86 19.97
N PRO A 165 -19.23 -16.30 21.22
CA PRO A 165 -20.07 -17.46 21.43
C PRO A 165 -21.44 -17.16 20.84
N THR A 166 -21.84 -18.01 19.89
CA THR A 166 -23.19 -18.07 19.36
C THR A 166 -24.11 -18.40 20.53
N SER A 167 -24.68 -17.37 21.16
CA SER A 167 -25.74 -17.53 22.14
C SER A 167 -27.03 -17.90 21.40
N ARG A 168 -27.18 -19.20 21.13
CA ARG A 168 -28.48 -19.81 20.86
C ARG A 168 -29.02 -20.37 22.17
N ALA A 169 -30.17 -19.81 22.55
CA ALA A 169 -31.21 -20.37 23.41
C ALA A 169 -31.05 -20.28 24.95
N HIS A 170 -31.76 -19.31 25.54
CA HIS A 170 -32.61 -19.65 26.68
C HIS A 170 -33.96 -18.90 26.68
N ARG A 171 -35.03 -19.70 26.52
CA ARG A 171 -36.36 -19.67 27.17
C ARG A 171 -37.11 -18.33 27.20
N ALA A 172 -38.24 -18.22 26.49
CA ALA A 172 -39.56 -18.78 26.81
C ALA A 172 -40.44 -17.78 27.60
N SER A 173 -41.57 -17.45 26.97
CA SER A 173 -42.88 -17.21 27.59
C SER A 173 -42.98 -16.09 28.64
N THR A 174 -43.73 -15.04 28.32
CA THR A 174 -45.05 -14.80 28.97
C THR A 174 -45.76 -13.64 28.28
N ARG A 175 -46.91 -13.95 27.67
CA ARG A 175 -47.96 -12.98 27.34
C ARG A 175 -48.50 -12.40 28.65
N LEU A 176 -48.63 -11.08 28.73
CA LEU A 176 -49.77 -10.51 29.44
C LEU A 176 -50.28 -9.26 28.72
N ARG A 177 -51.42 -9.47 28.07
CA ARG A 177 -52.36 -8.46 27.62
C ARG A 177 -53.07 -7.95 28.87
N VAL A 178 -53.00 -6.65 29.17
CA VAL A 178 -53.91 -6.01 30.13
C VAL A 178 -54.58 -4.81 29.48
N HIS A 179 -55.87 -4.75 29.78
CA HIS A 179 -56.92 -3.92 29.25
C HIS A 179 -56.91 -2.51 29.88
N ARG A 180 -57.55 -1.58 29.16
CA ARG A 180 -57.78 -0.15 29.46
C ARG A 180 -58.48 0.10 30.82
N PRO A 181 -58.50 1.35 31.34
CA PRO A 181 -59.67 2.19 31.06
C PRO A 181 -59.38 3.70 30.87
N LYS A 182 -60.40 4.41 30.34
CA LYS A 182 -60.47 5.87 30.16
C LYS A 182 -61.07 6.56 31.39
N SER A 183 -60.78 7.87 31.49
CA SER A 183 -61.61 8.98 32.01
C SER A 183 -61.50 9.39 33.49
N HIS A 184 -61.10 10.65 33.75
CA HIS A 184 -62.00 11.77 34.13
C HIS A 184 -61.23 13.10 34.36
N LYS A 185 -61.83 14.24 33.97
CA LYS A 185 -61.45 15.63 34.37
C LYS A 185 -62.12 15.99 35.71
N PRO A 186 -61.62 16.96 36.50
CA PRO A 186 -62.17 18.35 36.52
C PRO A 186 -61.06 19.45 36.65
N VAL A 187 -61.17 20.67 36.07
CA VAL A 187 -61.84 21.92 36.55
C VAL A 187 -61.31 22.33 37.94
N THR A 188 -60.60 23.45 38.19
CA THR A 188 -60.94 24.90 38.04
C THR A 188 -59.70 25.84 38.02
N SER A 189 -59.91 27.05 37.46
CA SER A 189 -59.20 28.35 37.62
C SER A 189 -58.96 28.79 39.10
N PRO A 190 -58.30 29.94 39.47
CA PRO A 190 -58.19 31.23 38.74
C PRO A 190 -56.87 32.05 38.90
N ARG A 191 -56.71 33.12 38.09
CA ARG A 191 -56.10 34.46 38.36
C ARG A 191 -56.03 35.20 37.00
N GLY A 192 -56.52 36.41 36.76
CA GLY A 192 -56.93 37.49 37.65
C GLY A 192 -55.94 38.65 37.59
N ARG A 193 -56.02 39.48 36.54
CA ARG A 193 -56.00 40.96 36.52
C ARG A 193 -55.82 41.47 35.09
#